data_AF-J2B540-F1
#
_entry.id   AF-J2B540-F1
#
_cell.length_a   1.000
_cell.length_b   1.000
_cell.length_c   1.000
_cell.angle_alpha   90.00
_cell.angle_beta   90.00
_cell.angle_gamma   90.00
#
_symmetry.space_group_name_H-M   'P 1'
#
loop_
_entity.id
_entity.type
_entity.pdbx_description
1 polymer ?
#
loop_
_entity_poly.entity_id
_entity_poly.type
_entity_poly.pdbx_seq_one_letter_code
_entity_poly.pdbx_strand_id
1 'polypeptide(L)'
;MNQQYAKDVVDDIYDEGDRDIIFFGHILSFVTYDKDDKPYDKSPDEVYNDAKELSKFLISNGDFSPGLSVRQPDGSFKNVLFEGGFDEFNTYLNNVLSEGGIDCIDLIAGPWLMKNNIGESAPIVPGYVADIFR
;
A
#
# COMPACT_ATOMS: atom_id res chain seq x y z
N MET A 1 -7.42 12.11 17.31
CA MET A 1 -7.00 11.59 16.01
C MET A 1 -7.13 12.69 14.98
N ASN A 2 -6.12 12.86 14.14
CA ASN A 2 -6.10 13.96 13.19
C ASN A 2 -6.66 13.49 11.85
N GLN A 3 -8.00 13.53 11.71
CA GLN A 3 -8.69 13.17 10.47
C GLN A 3 -8.18 14.00 9.26
N GLN A 4 -7.66 15.21 9.51
CA GLN A 4 -6.99 16.00 8.49
C GLN A 4 -5.68 15.35 8.04
N TYR A 5 -4.85 14.85 8.96
CA TYR A 5 -3.59 14.20 8.59
C TYR A 5 -3.82 12.93 7.76
N ALA A 6 -4.80 12.11 8.16
CA ALA A 6 -5.17 10.93 7.37
C ALA A 6 -5.62 11.30 5.95
N LYS A 7 -6.34 12.42 5.82
CA LYS A 7 -6.72 12.97 4.51
C LYS A 7 -5.49 13.40 3.72
N ASP A 8 -4.57 14.14 4.33
CA ASP A 8 -3.36 14.62 3.68
C ASP A 8 -2.50 13.44 3.15
N VAL A 9 -2.30 12.39 3.95
CA VAL A 9 -1.55 11.19 3.52
C VAL A 9 -2.24 10.46 2.36
N VAL A 10 -3.57 10.31 2.42
CA VAL A 10 -4.31 9.67 1.32
C VAL A 10 -4.27 10.55 0.07
N ASP A 11 -4.40 11.88 0.19
CA ASP A 11 -4.24 12.80 -0.94
C ASP A 11 -2.83 12.65 -1.56
N ASP A 12 -1.78 12.57 -0.74
CA ASP A 12 -0.39 12.35 -1.21
C ASP A 12 -0.23 11.01 -1.97
N ILE A 13 -0.86 9.93 -1.49
CA ILE A 13 -0.87 8.64 -2.19
C ILE A 13 -1.55 8.77 -3.57
N TYR A 14 -2.62 9.54 -3.68
CA TYR A 14 -3.32 9.75 -4.95
C TYR A 14 -2.50 10.59 -5.92
N ASP A 15 -1.78 11.60 -5.42
CA ASP A 15 -0.89 12.46 -6.20
C ASP A 15 0.36 11.69 -6.68
N GLU A 16 0.89 10.77 -5.87
CA GLU A 16 1.98 9.89 -6.27
C GLU A 16 1.52 8.85 -7.30
N GLY A 17 0.33 8.29 -7.11
CA GLY A 17 -0.28 7.34 -8.04
C GLY A 17 -0.58 7.93 -9.42
N ASP A 18 -0.68 9.25 -9.54
CA ASP A 18 -0.77 9.94 -10.84
C ASP A 18 0.55 9.88 -11.64
N ARG A 19 1.67 9.53 -10.99
CA ARG A 19 3.02 9.59 -11.56
C ARG A 19 3.64 8.21 -11.72
N ASP A 20 3.47 7.32 -10.74
CA ASP A 20 4.16 6.03 -10.71
C ASP A 20 3.36 4.94 -9.97
N ILE A 21 3.86 3.71 -10.04
CA ILE A 21 3.41 2.60 -9.19
C ILE A 21 3.83 2.82 -7.74
N ILE A 22 2.97 2.40 -6.82
CA ILE A 22 3.20 2.50 -5.39
C ILE A 22 3.49 1.10 -4.87
N PHE A 23 4.76 0.82 -4.57
CA PHE A 23 5.14 -0.45 -3.97
C PHE A 23 4.57 -0.60 -2.56
N PHE A 24 4.32 -1.84 -2.14
CA PHE A 24 3.80 -2.12 -0.80
C PHE A 24 4.77 -1.64 0.30
N GLY A 25 6.08 -1.61 0.04
CA GLY A 25 7.07 -0.96 0.90
C GLY A 25 6.82 0.54 1.17
N HIS A 26 6.29 1.27 0.19
CA HIS A 26 5.88 2.67 0.40
C HIS A 26 4.64 2.75 1.28
N ILE A 27 3.67 1.85 1.08
CA ILE A 27 2.47 1.75 1.93
C ILE A 27 2.85 1.44 3.38
N LEU A 28 3.79 0.52 3.61
CA LEU A 28 4.36 0.25 4.94
C LEU A 28 4.97 1.53 5.55
N SER A 29 5.73 2.30 4.77
CA SER A 29 6.30 3.56 5.24
C SER A 29 5.25 4.60 5.63
N PHE A 30 4.20 4.78 4.81
CA PHE A 30 3.11 5.74 5.09
C PHE A 30 2.40 5.47 6.42
N VAL A 31 2.26 4.20 6.82
CA VAL A 31 1.59 3.83 8.07
C VAL A 31 2.56 3.72 9.26
N THR A 32 3.87 3.86 9.02
CA THR A 32 4.91 3.76 10.06
C THR A 32 5.29 5.12 10.63
N TYR A 33 5.26 6.19 9.83
CA TYR A 33 5.77 7.50 10.22
C TYR A 33 4.68 8.58 10.25
N ASP A 34 4.81 9.54 11.17
CA ASP A 34 4.01 10.75 11.20
C ASP A 34 4.55 11.83 10.24
N LYS A 35 3.86 12.98 10.18
CA LYS A 35 4.23 14.12 9.33
C LYS A 35 5.62 14.73 9.60
N ASP A 36 6.21 14.44 10.76
CA ASP A 36 7.54 14.93 11.15
C ASP A 36 8.61 13.84 10.93
N ASP A 37 8.29 12.78 10.16
CA ASP A 37 9.10 11.57 9.95
C ASP A 37 9.42 10.82 11.26
N LYS A 38 8.57 10.95 12.29
CA LYS A 38 8.75 10.19 13.53
C LYS A 38 7.95 8.90 13.47
N PRO A 39 8.56 7.76 13.84
CA PRO A 39 7.84 6.49 13.85
C PRO A 39 6.73 6.52 14.90
N TYR A 40 5.57 5.98 14.55
CA TYR A 40 4.51 5.65 15.50
C TYR A 40 4.97 4.53 16.45
N ASP A 41 4.38 4.47 17.64
CA ASP A 41 4.58 3.37 18.58
C ASP A 41 3.72 2.17 18.15
N LYS A 42 4.18 1.48 17.10
CA LYS A 42 3.52 0.32 16.51
C LYS A 42 4.46 -0.88 16.45
N SER A 43 3.91 -2.04 16.75
CA SER A 43 4.58 -3.30 16.46
C SER A 43 4.65 -3.56 14.95
N PRO A 44 5.59 -4.41 14.48
CA PRO A 44 5.62 -4.85 13.08
C PRO A 44 4.28 -5.43 12.58
N ASP A 45 3.58 -6.20 13.43
CA ASP A 45 2.28 -6.79 13.09
C ASP A 45 1.20 -5.71 12.91
N GLU A 46 1.22 -4.66 13.72
CA GLU A 46 0.32 -3.52 13.56
C GLU A 46 0.60 -2.77 12.26
N VAL A 47 1.87 -2.46 11.97
CA VAL A 47 2.28 -1.82 10.70
C VAL A 47 1.81 -2.61 9.49
N TYR A 48 2.02 -3.94 9.50
CA TYR A 48 1.60 -4.79 8.40
C TYR A 48 0.08 -4.82 8.21
N ASN A 49 -0.68 -4.92 9.30
CA ASN A 49 -2.14 -4.94 9.24
C ASN A 49 -2.71 -3.59 8.78
N ASP A 50 -2.15 -2.49 9.28
CA ASP A 50 -2.49 -1.13 8.86
C ASP A 50 -2.23 -0.90 7.36
N ALA A 51 -1.07 -1.34 6.86
CA ALA A 51 -0.73 -1.24 5.44
C ALA A 51 -1.70 -2.07 4.56
N LYS A 52 -2.15 -3.22 5.05
CA LYS A 52 -3.18 -4.02 4.38
C LYS A 52 -4.54 -3.34 4.39
N GLU A 53 -4.96 -2.74 5.50
CA GLU A 53 -6.22 -2.00 5.55
C GLU A 53 -6.21 -0.79 4.62
N LEU A 54 -5.11 -0.05 4.59
CA LEU A 54 -4.92 1.06 3.67
C LEU A 54 -4.97 0.57 2.21
N SER A 55 -4.24 -0.50 1.87
CA SER A 55 -4.28 -1.10 0.53
C SER A 55 -5.68 -1.56 0.15
N LYS A 56 -6.41 -2.19 1.09
CA LYS A 56 -7.79 -2.62 0.88
C LYS A 56 -8.68 -1.45 0.53
N PHE A 57 -8.57 -0.34 1.25
CA PHE A 57 -9.34 0.87 0.98
C PHE A 57 -9.06 1.41 -0.43
N LEU A 58 -7.79 1.53 -0.81
CA LEU A 58 -7.38 2.02 -2.13
C LEU A 58 -7.89 1.14 -3.28
N ILE A 59 -7.91 -0.18 -3.10
CA ILE A 59 -8.36 -1.13 -4.13
C ILE A 59 -9.89 -1.25 -4.17
N SER A 60 -10.56 -1.29 -3.01
CA SER A 60 -12.00 -1.64 -2.93
C SER A 60 -12.92 -0.60 -3.54
N ASN A 61 -12.48 0.66 -3.63
CA ASN A 61 -13.22 1.71 -4.30
C ASN A 61 -13.03 1.68 -5.84
N GLY A 62 -12.12 0.84 -6.34
CA GLY A 62 -11.78 0.77 -7.76
C GLY A 62 -10.76 1.84 -8.20
N ASP A 63 -10.18 2.58 -7.26
CA ASP A 63 -9.25 3.67 -7.53
C ASP A 63 -7.86 3.15 -7.92
N PHE A 64 -7.47 2.00 -7.37
CA PHE A 64 -6.18 1.35 -7.62
C PHE A 64 -6.34 -0.12 -8.03
N SER A 65 -5.49 -0.56 -8.96
CA SER A 65 -5.31 -1.97 -9.31
C SER A 65 -4.05 -2.55 -8.63
N PRO A 66 -4.15 -3.70 -7.97
CA PRO A 66 -2.99 -4.37 -7.41
C PRO A 66 -2.25 -5.21 -8.44
N GLY A 67 -0.94 -5.34 -8.28
CA GLY A 67 -0.11 -6.21 -9.10
C GLY A 67 1.21 -6.59 -8.43
N LEU A 68 2.06 -7.27 -9.21
CA LEU A 68 3.33 -7.83 -8.80
C LEU A 68 4.39 -7.63 -9.89
N SER A 69 5.57 -7.20 -9.48
CA SER A 69 6.76 -7.19 -10.32
C SER A 69 7.49 -8.52 -10.23
N VAL A 70 7.49 -9.29 -11.33
CA VAL A 70 8.11 -10.62 -11.41
C VAL A 70 9.40 -10.56 -12.21
N ARG A 71 10.51 -10.92 -11.57
CA ARG A 71 11.81 -11.04 -12.24
C ARG A 71 11.79 -12.21 -13.24
N GLN A 72 12.21 -11.94 -14.47
CA GLN A 72 12.30 -12.90 -15.55
C GLN A 72 13.70 -13.57 -15.58
N PRO A 73 13.85 -14.74 -16.24
CA PRO A 73 15.14 -15.44 -16.32
C PRO A 73 16.27 -14.63 -16.96
N ASP A 74 15.94 -13.68 -17.84
CA ASP A 74 16.90 -12.79 -18.50
C ASP A 74 17.31 -11.58 -17.63
N GLY A 75 16.78 -11.47 -16.42
CA GLY A 75 17.03 -10.39 -15.48
C GLY A 75 16.12 -9.18 -15.65
N SER A 76 15.23 -9.15 -16.65
CA SER A 76 14.19 -8.13 -16.77
C SER A 76 13.08 -8.32 -15.73
N PHE A 77 12.20 -7.33 -15.59
CA PHE A 77 11.01 -7.42 -14.73
C PHE A 77 9.76 -7.31 -15.59
N LYS A 78 8.77 -8.14 -15.27
CA LYS A 78 7.44 -8.07 -15.85
C LYS A 78 6.42 -7.73 -14.77
N ASN A 79 5.62 -6.71 -15.03
CA ASN A 79 4.50 -6.34 -14.19
C ASN A 79 3.29 -7.22 -14.54
N VAL A 80 2.68 -7.83 -13.53
CA VAL A 80 1.52 -8.71 -13.65
C VAL A 80 0.44 -8.20 -12.71
N LEU A 81 -0.79 -8.05 -13.21
CA LEU A 81 -1.93 -7.65 -12.39
C LEU A 81 -2.47 -8.82 -11.58
N PHE A 82 -2.97 -8.55 -10.38
CA PHE A 82 -3.79 -9.49 -9.62
C PHE A 82 -5.26 -9.30 -10.03
N GLU A 83 -5.77 -10.17 -10.90
CA GLU A 83 -7.15 -10.08 -11.42
C GLU A 83 -8.20 -10.36 -10.34
N GLY A 84 -7.84 -11.09 -9.27
CA GLY A 84 -8.66 -11.29 -8.09
C GLY A 84 -8.72 -10.08 -7.15
N GLY A 85 -8.13 -8.93 -7.54
CA GLY A 85 -8.16 -7.71 -6.75
C GLY A 85 -7.49 -7.87 -5.39
N PHE A 86 -8.11 -7.31 -4.35
CA PHE A 86 -7.52 -7.31 -3.01
C PHE A 86 -7.36 -8.72 -2.41
N ASP A 87 -8.25 -9.67 -2.69
CA ASP A 87 -8.19 -10.99 -2.06
C ASP A 87 -6.97 -11.79 -2.52
N GLU A 88 -6.66 -11.73 -3.82
CA GLU A 88 -5.46 -12.33 -4.40
C GLU A 88 -4.20 -11.62 -3.91
N PHE A 89 -4.21 -10.27 -3.93
CA PHE A 89 -3.12 -9.45 -3.40
C PHE A 89 -2.81 -9.78 -1.93
N ASN A 90 -3.83 -9.81 -1.08
CA ASN A 90 -3.71 -10.14 0.34
C ASN A 90 -3.18 -11.57 0.55
N THR A 91 -3.63 -12.54 -0.26
CA THR A 91 -3.13 -13.90 -0.20
C THR A 91 -1.63 -13.94 -0.48
N TYR A 92 -1.18 -13.22 -1.53
CA TYR A 92 0.24 -13.10 -1.85
C TYR A 92 1.04 -12.45 -0.72
N LEU A 93 0.59 -11.30 -0.19
CA LEU A 93 1.28 -10.60 0.90
C LEU A 93 1.48 -11.50 2.13
N ASN A 94 0.44 -12.25 2.53
CA ASN A 94 0.53 -13.11 3.71
C ASN A 94 1.51 -14.28 3.49
N ASN A 95 1.59 -14.81 2.26
CA ASN A 95 2.56 -15.85 1.94
C ASN A 95 3.99 -15.32 2.07
N VAL A 96 4.29 -14.17 1.44
CA VAL A 96 5.63 -13.58 1.50
C VAL A 96 6.01 -13.18 2.93
N LEU A 97 5.07 -12.58 3.68
CA LEU A 97 5.30 -12.25 5.09
C LEU A 97 5.67 -13.50 5.91
N SER A 98 4.96 -14.61 5.70
CA SER A 98 5.20 -15.85 6.44
C SER A 98 6.58 -16.48 6.17
N GLU A 99 7.14 -16.23 4.98
CA GLU A 99 8.43 -16.77 4.55
C GLU A 99 9.61 -15.86 4.93
N GLY A 100 9.42 -14.54 4.84
CA GLY A 100 10.52 -13.57 4.93
C GLY A 100 10.37 -12.46 5.96
N GLY A 101 9.21 -12.34 6.62
CA GLY A 101 8.91 -11.24 7.55
C GLY A 101 8.66 -9.90 6.85
N ILE A 102 8.48 -8.85 7.66
CA ILE A 102 8.05 -7.52 7.18
C ILE A 102 9.13 -6.79 6.36
N ASP A 103 10.40 -7.07 6.63
CA ASP A 103 11.54 -6.45 5.94
C ASP A 103 11.96 -7.24 4.68
N CYS A 104 11.16 -8.24 4.27
CA CYS A 104 11.45 -9.05 3.10
C CYS A 104 11.46 -8.18 1.83
N ILE A 105 12.52 -8.25 1.05
CA ILE A 105 12.63 -7.47 -0.20
C ILE A 105 11.51 -7.80 -1.18
N ASP A 106 11.06 -9.06 -1.22
CA ASP A 106 9.97 -9.48 -2.10
C ASP A 106 8.62 -8.91 -1.63
N LEU A 107 8.47 -8.59 -0.34
CA LEU A 107 7.30 -7.89 0.19
C LEU A 107 7.38 -6.39 -0.10
N ILE A 108 8.57 -5.81 0.03
CA ILE A 108 8.79 -4.36 -0.12
C ILE A 108 8.73 -3.92 -1.58
N ALA A 109 9.34 -4.67 -2.50
CA ALA A 109 9.58 -4.25 -3.89
C ALA A 109 8.85 -5.10 -4.94
N GLY A 110 8.20 -6.19 -4.53
CA GLY A 110 7.42 -7.04 -5.43
C GLY A 110 6.02 -6.46 -5.66
N PRO A 111 5.12 -6.54 -4.66
CA PRO A 111 3.74 -6.12 -4.80
C PRO A 111 3.62 -4.60 -4.89
N TRP A 112 2.71 -4.14 -5.75
CA TRP A 112 2.46 -2.73 -6.02
C TRP A 112 0.98 -2.44 -6.26
N LEU A 113 0.62 -1.16 -6.12
CA LEU A 113 -0.66 -0.58 -6.51
C LEU A 113 -0.43 0.42 -7.65
N MET A 114 -1.31 0.42 -8.65
CA MET A 114 -1.29 1.39 -9.74
C MET A 114 -2.64 2.09 -9.78
N LYS A 115 -2.62 3.43 -9.82
CA LYS A 115 -3.86 4.21 -9.91
C LYS A 115 -4.52 3.99 -11.27
N ASN A 116 -5.83 3.79 -11.27
CA ASN A 116 -6.58 3.48 -12.47
C ASN A 116 -6.89 4.72 -13.32
N ASN A 117 -7.17 5.86 -12.67
CA ASN A 117 -7.53 7.11 -13.32
C ASN A 117 -6.64 8.26 -12.85
N ILE A 118 -5.86 8.82 -13.77
CA ILE A 118 -4.97 9.95 -13.49
C ILE A 118 -5.78 11.24 -13.27
N GLY A 119 -5.43 12.00 -12.24
CA GLY A 119 -6.07 13.27 -11.87
C GLY A 119 -7.37 13.11 -11.07
N GLU A 120 -7.81 11.87 -10.79
CA GLU A 120 -8.93 11.62 -9.89
C GLU A 120 -8.52 11.91 -8.45
N SER A 121 -9.34 12.68 -7.73
CA SER A 121 -9.08 13.05 -6.34
C SER A 121 -9.40 11.91 -5.39
N ALA A 122 -8.73 11.88 -4.24
CA ALA A 122 -9.03 10.91 -3.21
C ALA A 122 -10.49 11.00 -2.72
N PRO A 123 -11.14 9.86 -2.42
CA PRO A 123 -12.46 9.84 -1.81
C PRO A 123 -12.38 10.28 -0.35
N ILE A 124 -13.55 10.45 0.27
CA ILE A 124 -13.64 10.79 1.69
C ILE A 124 -13.00 9.67 2.52
N VAL A 125 -12.00 10.05 3.34
CA VAL A 125 -11.31 9.12 4.25
C VAL A 125 -12.24 8.68 5.39
N PRO A 126 -12.61 7.39 5.47
CA PRO A 126 -13.46 6.88 6.52
C PRO A 126 -12.70 6.77 7.85
N GLY A 127 -13.45 6.74 8.96
CA GLY A 127 -12.86 6.71 10.31
C GLY A 127 -11.84 5.59 10.52
N TYR A 128 -12.12 4.38 10.03
CA TYR A 128 -11.20 3.25 10.18
C TYR A 128 -9.87 3.46 9.43
N VAL A 129 -9.85 4.17 8.30
CA VAL A 129 -8.59 4.55 7.63
C VAL A 129 -7.89 5.66 8.41
N ALA A 130 -8.63 6.59 8.99
CA ALA A 130 -8.03 7.62 9.84
C ALA A 130 -7.38 7.05 11.11
N ASP A 131 -7.93 5.95 11.65
CA ASP A 131 -7.41 5.25 12.82
C ASP A 131 -6.07 4.54 12.56
N ILE A 132 -5.70 4.34 11.29
CA ILE A 132 -4.38 3.84 10.91
C ILE A 132 -3.28 4.84 11.32
N PHE A 133 -3.52 6.14 11.24
CA PHE A 133 -2.46 7.15 11.41
C PHE A 133 -2.37 7.67 12.86
N ARG A 134 -2.06 6.76 13.80
CA ARG A 134 -2.02 7.01 15.25
C ARG A 134 -0.74 6.51 15.91
#